data_AF-A0A2D6E4S4-F1
#
_entry.id   AF-A0A2D6E4S4-F1
#
_cell.length_a   1.000
_cell.length_b   1.000
_cell.length_c   1.000
_cell.angle_alpha   90.00
_cell.angle_beta   90.00
_cell.angle_gamma   90.00
#
_symmetry.space_group_name_H-M   'P 1'
#
loop_
_entity.id
_entity.type
_entity.pdbx_description
1 polymer ?
#
loop_
_entity_poly.entity_id
_entity_poly.type
_entity_poly.pdbx_seq_one_letter_code
_entity_poly.pdbx_strand_id
1 'polypeptide(L)'
;MTVSKTIDQYVNQYGDKNPIWVVTLSNDETIYQDDNRPGVKPESAWIRLKSYCQENGLHITSMKIKNRSHVVEVDSDCDGYFFCKGAGGFMFGDTTYLSFSIGTLQDGELKVRRWSLPEIEPSTIEFRDPDEAGDMLICKKGILDEQKL
;
A
#
# COMPACT_ATOMS: atom_id res chain seq x y z
N MET A 1 4.59 -3.84 -16.20
CA MET A 1 5.45 -3.28 -15.11
C MET A 1 6.05 -4.37 -14.24
N THR A 2 7.27 -4.18 -13.73
CA THR A 2 7.96 -5.18 -12.88
C THR A 2 7.47 -5.11 -11.44
N VAL A 3 6.94 -6.23 -10.93
CA VAL A 3 6.47 -6.40 -9.54
C VAL A 3 7.08 -7.65 -8.92
N SER A 4 7.27 -7.67 -7.61
CA SER A 4 7.81 -8.83 -6.90
C SER A 4 6.69 -9.82 -6.56
N LYS A 5 6.64 -10.96 -7.27
CA LYS A 5 5.64 -12.03 -7.08
C LYS A 5 6.07 -13.11 -6.08
N THR A 6 7.33 -13.11 -5.68
CA THR A 6 7.92 -14.11 -4.79
C THR A 6 8.81 -13.45 -3.75
N ILE A 7 9.04 -14.17 -2.64
CA ILE A 7 9.97 -13.75 -1.61
C ILE A 7 11.39 -14.16 -2.02
N ASP A 8 12.04 -13.35 -2.84
CA ASP A 8 13.45 -13.53 -3.21
C ASP A 8 14.42 -12.93 -2.18
N GLN A 9 15.72 -12.96 -2.48
CA GLN A 9 16.75 -12.42 -1.59
C GLN A 9 16.54 -10.93 -1.27
N TYR A 10 16.11 -10.13 -2.25
CA TYR A 10 15.92 -8.70 -2.04
C TYR A 10 14.70 -8.43 -1.14
N VAL A 11 13.57 -9.09 -1.42
CA VAL A 11 12.35 -8.96 -0.61
C VAL A 11 12.61 -9.39 0.83
N ASN A 12 13.34 -10.50 1.04
CA ASN A 12 13.74 -10.94 2.39
C ASN A 12 14.57 -9.88 3.12
N GLN A 13 15.66 -9.41 2.50
CA GLN A 13 16.55 -8.42 3.13
C GLN A 13 15.83 -7.09 3.41
N TYR A 14 14.92 -6.68 2.53
CA TYR A 14 14.11 -5.48 2.71
C TYR A 14 13.12 -5.65 3.87
N GLY A 15 12.39 -6.76 3.91
CA GLY A 15 11.39 -7.09 4.94
C GLY A 15 11.96 -7.42 6.32
N ASP A 16 13.24 -7.81 6.42
CA ASP A 16 13.93 -8.00 7.70
C ASP A 16 14.24 -6.66 8.39
N LYS A 17 14.44 -5.62 7.58
CA LYS A 17 14.83 -4.28 8.02
C LYS A 17 13.64 -3.33 8.13
N ASN A 18 12.57 -3.58 7.37
CA ASN A 18 11.42 -2.69 7.27
C ASN A 18 10.11 -3.48 7.34
N PRO A 19 9.07 -2.92 7.97
CA PRO A 19 7.70 -3.35 7.69
C PRO A 19 7.39 -3.22 6.20
N ILE A 20 6.62 -4.16 5.67
CA ILE A 20 6.19 -4.21 4.27
C ILE A 20 4.69 -4.38 4.17
N TRP A 21 4.10 -3.91 3.08
CA TRP A 21 2.80 -4.42 2.66
C TRP A 21 2.95 -5.67 1.79
N VAL A 22 1.93 -6.52 1.83
CA VAL A 22 1.74 -7.67 0.96
C VAL A 22 0.30 -7.64 0.47
N VAL A 23 0.09 -7.80 -0.83
CA VAL A 23 -1.25 -7.79 -1.43
C VAL A 23 -1.52 -9.05 -2.22
N THR A 24 -2.77 -9.48 -2.25
CA THR A 24 -3.26 -10.49 -3.20
C THR A 24 -4.09 -9.79 -4.27
N LEU A 25 -3.92 -10.21 -5.51
CA LEU A 25 -4.65 -9.67 -6.66
C LEU A 25 -5.83 -10.56 -7.04
N SER A 26 -6.71 -10.03 -7.90
CA SER A 26 -7.90 -10.72 -8.41
C SER A 26 -7.63 -11.96 -9.27
N ASN A 27 -6.37 -12.24 -9.60
CA ASN A 27 -5.90 -13.46 -10.27
C ASN A 27 -5.11 -14.38 -9.32
N ASP A 28 -5.27 -14.20 -8.02
CA ASP A 28 -4.58 -14.93 -6.94
C ASP A 28 -3.06 -14.72 -6.86
N GLU A 29 -2.48 -13.83 -7.68
CA GLU A 29 -1.07 -13.46 -7.54
C GLU A 29 -0.84 -12.67 -6.25
N THR A 30 0.22 -13.02 -5.52
CA THR A 30 0.67 -12.26 -4.36
C THR A 30 1.81 -11.33 -4.75
N ILE A 31 1.68 -10.04 -4.44
CA ILE A 31 2.73 -9.03 -4.68
C ILE A 31 3.29 -8.53 -3.36
N TYR A 32 4.63 -8.44 -3.30
CA TYR A 32 5.38 -7.98 -2.15
C TYR A 32 5.98 -6.61 -2.40
N GLN A 33 6.00 -5.76 -1.36
CA GLN A 33 6.73 -4.50 -1.41
C GLN A 33 8.24 -4.74 -1.53
N ASP A 34 8.84 -4.10 -2.53
CA ASP A 34 10.27 -4.14 -2.80
C ASP A 34 10.76 -2.75 -3.24
N ASP A 35 10.43 -1.73 -2.44
CA ASP A 35 10.86 -0.36 -2.72
C ASP A 35 12.39 -0.28 -2.88
N ASN A 36 12.84 0.61 -3.76
CA ASN A 36 14.25 0.87 -4.06
C ASN A 36 15.03 -0.32 -4.63
N ARG A 37 14.35 -1.32 -5.22
CA ARG A 37 15.01 -2.48 -5.84
C ARG A 37 15.99 -2.03 -6.95
N PRO A 38 17.28 -2.39 -6.88
CA PRO A 38 18.27 -2.00 -7.87
C PRO A 38 17.86 -2.37 -9.30
N GLY A 39 17.97 -1.40 -10.21
CA GLY A 39 17.65 -1.59 -11.63
C GLY A 39 16.15 -1.60 -11.96
N VAL A 40 15.27 -1.36 -10.99
CA VAL A 40 13.81 -1.33 -11.19
C VAL A 40 13.27 0.10 -11.00
N LYS A 41 12.47 0.58 -11.96
CA LYS A 41 11.88 1.92 -11.95
C LYS A 41 10.36 1.88 -12.22
N PRO A 42 9.58 2.84 -11.70
CA PRO A 42 9.93 3.80 -10.64
C PRO A 42 10.31 3.08 -9.34
N GLU A 43 10.99 3.74 -8.41
CA GLU A 43 11.49 3.10 -7.17
C GLU A 43 10.38 2.62 -6.23
N SER A 44 9.20 3.24 -6.30
CA SER A 44 8.03 2.86 -5.50
C SER A 44 7.37 1.59 -6.05
N ALA A 45 7.38 0.54 -5.25
CA ALA A 45 6.67 -0.71 -5.54
C ALA A 45 5.17 -0.48 -5.69
N TRP A 46 4.60 0.49 -4.96
CA TRP A 46 3.19 0.81 -5.06
C TRP A 46 2.81 1.41 -6.42
N ILE A 47 3.63 2.32 -6.95
CA ILE A 47 3.39 2.90 -8.28
C ILE A 47 3.56 1.84 -9.37
N ARG A 48 4.55 0.94 -9.22
CA ARG A 48 4.71 -0.21 -10.13
C ARG A 48 3.51 -1.15 -10.07
N LEU A 49 3.01 -1.43 -8.88
CA LEU A 49 1.81 -2.23 -8.66
C LEU A 49 0.58 -1.60 -9.31
N LYS A 50 0.33 -0.30 -9.10
CA LYS A 50 -0.77 0.44 -9.75
C LYS A 50 -0.74 0.26 -11.26
N SER A 51 0.43 0.50 -11.86
CA SER A 51 0.63 0.37 -13.30
C SER A 51 0.44 -1.09 -13.77
N TYR A 52 0.96 -2.06 -13.01
CA TYR A 52 0.77 -3.49 -13.30
C TYR A 52 -0.71 -3.89 -13.27
N CYS A 53 -1.47 -3.43 -12.28
CA CYS A 53 -2.91 -3.66 -12.18
C CYS A 53 -3.66 -3.05 -13.37
N GLN A 54 -3.34 -1.82 -13.76
CA GLN A 54 -3.95 -1.14 -14.90
C GLN A 54 -3.66 -1.84 -16.23
N GLU A 55 -2.40 -2.22 -16.48
CA GLU A 55 -1.99 -2.91 -17.71
C GLU A 55 -2.67 -4.27 -17.89
N ASN A 56 -2.98 -4.97 -16.79
CA ASN A 56 -3.49 -6.34 -16.81
C ASN A 56 -4.98 -6.44 -16.44
N GLY A 57 -5.66 -5.32 -16.15
CA GLY A 57 -7.05 -5.33 -15.69
C GLY A 57 -7.25 -6.02 -14.34
N LEU A 58 -6.24 -5.98 -13.46
CA LEU A 58 -6.27 -6.59 -12.14
C LEU A 58 -6.60 -5.55 -11.06
N HIS A 59 -7.05 -6.02 -9.92
CA HIS A 59 -7.22 -5.20 -8.71
C HIS A 59 -6.77 -5.97 -7.47
N ILE A 60 -6.57 -5.26 -6.37
CA ILE A 60 -6.21 -5.86 -5.08
C ILE A 60 -7.47 -6.44 -4.43
N THR A 61 -7.39 -7.67 -3.95
CA THR A 61 -8.47 -8.35 -3.21
C THR A 61 -8.18 -8.45 -1.73
N SER A 62 -6.92 -8.39 -1.31
CA SER A 62 -6.58 -8.28 0.12
C SER A 62 -5.24 -7.60 0.32
N MET A 63 -5.09 -6.93 1.47
CA MET A 63 -3.86 -6.26 1.86
C MET A 63 -3.49 -6.58 3.30
N LYS A 64 -2.19 -6.80 3.53
CA LYS A 64 -1.60 -7.08 4.84
C LYS A 64 -0.40 -6.20 5.08
N ILE A 65 -0.13 -5.89 6.34
CA ILE A 65 1.13 -5.31 6.80
C ILE A 65 1.90 -6.42 7.50
N LYS A 66 3.17 -6.60 7.13
CA LYS A 66 4.05 -7.58 7.73
C LYS A 66 5.30 -6.89 8.27
N ASN A 67 5.63 -7.13 9.53
CA ASN A 67 6.93 -6.82 10.09
C ASN A 67 7.50 -8.10 10.70
N ARG A 68 8.51 -8.68 10.03
CA ARG A 68 9.09 -9.98 10.38
C ARG A 68 8.00 -11.06 10.49
N SER A 69 7.77 -11.60 11.70
CA SER A 69 6.73 -12.60 11.98
C SER A 69 5.37 -12.00 12.31
N HIS A 70 5.28 -10.70 12.63
CA HIS A 70 4.01 -10.04 12.92
C HIS A 70 3.32 -9.70 11.59
N VAL A 71 2.08 -10.19 11.42
CA VAL A 71 1.22 -9.87 10.28
C VAL A 71 -0.09 -9.29 10.79
N VAL A 72 -0.50 -8.17 10.21
CA VAL A 72 -1.80 -7.52 10.45
C VAL A 72 -2.56 -7.50 9.13
N GLU A 73 -3.77 -8.03 9.13
CA GLU A 73 -4.72 -7.89 8.03
C GLU A 73 -5.26 -6.45 8.02
N VAL A 74 -5.28 -5.81 6.85
CA VAL A 74 -5.87 -4.47 6.70
C VAL A 74 -7.37 -4.62 6.45
N ASP A 75 -7.72 -5.23 5.32
CA ASP A 75 -9.08 -5.56 4.92
C ASP A 75 -9.05 -6.44 3.65
N SER A 76 -10.22 -6.90 3.21
CA SER A 76 -10.40 -7.73 2.02
C SER A 76 -11.59 -7.30 1.16
N ASP A 77 -11.53 -7.60 -0.13
CA ASP A 77 -12.56 -7.40 -1.16
C ASP A 77 -13.09 -5.97 -1.35
N CYS A 78 -12.36 -4.97 -0.84
CA CYS A 78 -12.66 -3.55 -1.02
C CYS A 78 -12.61 -3.09 -2.48
N ASP A 79 -13.28 -1.98 -2.78
CA ASP A 79 -13.28 -1.36 -4.11
C ASP A 79 -11.95 -0.69 -4.47
N GLY A 80 -11.14 -0.35 -3.47
CA GLY A 80 -9.77 0.08 -3.66
C GLY A 80 -8.95 0.10 -2.40
N TYR A 81 -7.64 0.24 -2.58
CA TYR A 81 -6.66 0.31 -1.50
C TYR A 81 -5.78 1.53 -1.71
N PHE A 82 -5.48 2.21 -0.61
CA PHE A 82 -4.63 3.38 -0.54
C PHE A 82 -3.35 3.07 0.24
N PHE A 83 -2.21 3.55 -0.24
CA PHE A 83 -0.96 3.46 0.50
C PHE A 83 -0.08 4.69 0.29
N CYS A 84 0.44 5.22 1.38
CA CYS A 84 1.60 6.12 1.35
C CYS A 84 2.51 5.93 2.56
N LYS A 85 3.80 6.23 2.36
CA LYS A 85 4.79 6.29 3.44
C LYS A 85 4.83 7.69 4.02
N GLY A 86 4.80 7.78 5.34
CA GLY A 86 4.97 9.02 6.08
C GLY A 86 6.25 9.00 6.91
N ALA A 87 6.94 10.14 6.94
CA ALA A 87 7.99 10.43 7.91
C ALA A 87 7.61 11.73 8.63
N GLY A 88 7.78 11.78 9.94
CA GLY A 88 7.59 12.98 10.72
C GLY A 88 8.70 13.16 11.74
N GLY A 89 8.81 14.36 12.28
CA GLY A 89 9.73 14.69 13.37
C GLY A 89 9.02 15.55 14.41
N PHE A 90 9.53 15.55 15.62
CA PHE A 90 9.11 16.50 16.64
C PHE A 90 9.82 17.83 16.41
N MET A 91 9.08 18.94 16.53
CA MET A 91 9.59 20.30 16.26
C MET A 91 10.82 20.69 17.10
N PHE A 92 11.10 19.94 18.18
CA PHE A 92 12.24 20.16 19.09
C PHE A 92 12.98 18.84 19.44
N GLY A 93 12.92 17.83 18.59
CA GLY A 93 13.58 16.55 18.85
C GLY A 93 14.26 15.97 17.61
N ASP A 94 15.34 15.21 17.83
CA ASP A 94 16.11 14.54 16.77
C ASP A 94 15.46 13.21 16.34
N THR A 95 14.31 12.87 16.90
CA THR A 95 13.62 11.61 16.61
C THR A 95 12.74 11.76 15.37
N THR A 96 13.09 11.00 14.33
CA THR A 96 12.21 10.76 13.19
C THR A 96 11.31 9.58 13.50
N TYR A 97 10.00 9.73 13.30
CA TYR A 97 9.05 8.62 13.37
C TYR A 97 8.57 8.27 11.96
N LEU A 98 8.54 6.98 11.66
CA LEU A 98 8.08 6.43 10.40
C LEU A 98 6.66 5.90 10.57
N SER A 99 5.86 6.02 9.52
CA SER A 99 4.48 5.55 9.52
C SER A 99 4.04 5.10 8.15
N PHE A 100 3.07 4.21 8.08
CA PHE A 100 2.28 3.97 6.88
C PHE A 100 0.91 4.61 7.03
N SER A 101 0.40 5.26 5.99
CA SER A 101 -1.03 5.53 5.90
C SER A 101 -1.61 4.57 4.89
N ILE A 102 -2.51 3.71 5.36
CA ILE A 102 -3.15 2.66 4.57
C ILE A 102 -4.66 2.88 4.66
N GLY A 103 -5.33 2.88 3.53
CA GLY A 103 -6.78 3.03 3.49
C GLY A 103 -7.46 2.05 2.58
N THR A 104 -8.77 1.96 2.77
CA THR A 104 -9.67 1.17 1.94
C THR A 104 -10.76 2.08 1.40
N LEU A 105 -11.05 1.92 0.11
CA LEU A 105 -12.17 2.54 -0.57
C LEU A 105 -13.30 1.52 -0.61
N GLN A 106 -14.46 1.90 -0.09
CA GLN A 106 -15.68 1.10 -0.14
C GLN A 106 -16.87 2.03 -0.32
N ASP A 107 -17.76 1.71 -1.27
CA ASP A 107 -19.00 2.48 -1.50
C ASP A 107 -18.77 3.99 -1.69
N GLY A 108 -17.65 4.35 -2.33
CA GLY A 108 -17.24 5.74 -2.59
C GLY A 108 -16.56 6.46 -1.42
N GLU A 109 -16.42 5.82 -0.25
CA GLU A 109 -15.76 6.40 0.93
C GLU A 109 -14.34 5.87 1.08
N LEU A 110 -13.33 6.76 1.01
CA LEU A 110 -11.93 6.40 1.27
C LEU A 110 -11.59 6.63 2.75
N LYS A 111 -11.48 5.53 3.48
CA LYS A 111 -11.13 5.49 4.89
C LYS A 111 -9.65 5.16 5.06
N VAL A 112 -8.86 6.13 5.51
CA VAL A 112 -7.40 5.97 5.70
C VAL A 112 -7.09 5.87 7.18
N ARG A 113 -6.17 4.97 7.53
CA ARG A 113 -5.64 4.78 8.87
C ARG A 113 -4.13 4.87 8.83
N ARG A 114 -3.57 5.65 9.75
CA ARG A 114 -2.12 5.71 9.94
C ARG A 114 -1.66 4.64 10.92
N TRP A 115 -0.53 4.02 10.64
CA TRP A 115 0.11 2.96 11.40
C TRP A 115 1.52 3.41 11.80
N SER A 116 1.85 3.38 13.09
CA SER A 116 3.21 3.64 13.57
C SER A 116 4.12 2.45 13.26
N LEU A 117 5.38 2.73 12.91
CA LEU A 117 6.38 1.70 12.63
C LEU A 117 7.56 1.82 13.61
N PRO A 118 8.18 0.69 14.00
CA PRO A 118 7.97 -0.67 13.49
C PRO A 118 6.81 -1.47 14.12
N GLU A 119 6.13 -0.95 15.14
CA GLU A 119 5.20 -1.72 15.98
C GLU A 119 3.88 -2.11 15.27
N ILE A 120 3.56 -1.47 14.14
CA ILE A 120 2.29 -1.63 13.40
C ILE A 120 1.10 -1.31 14.32
N GLU A 121 1.18 -0.21 15.08
CA GLU A 121 0.05 0.22 15.91
C GLU A 121 -0.86 1.15 15.12
N PRO A 122 -2.17 0.84 15.03
CA PRO A 122 -3.12 1.70 14.35
C PRO A 122 -3.35 2.98 15.16
N SER A 123 -3.42 4.11 14.46
CA SER A 123 -3.83 5.39 15.00
C SER A 123 -5.21 5.79 14.46
N THR A 124 -5.55 7.07 14.58
CA THR A 124 -6.85 7.61 14.17
C THR A 124 -7.14 7.34 12.69
N ILE A 125 -8.43 7.16 12.41
CA ILE A 125 -8.98 7.10 11.06
C ILE A 125 -9.22 8.52 10.56
N GLU A 126 -8.89 8.75 9.30
CA GLU A 126 -9.23 9.96 8.55
C GLU A 126 -9.96 9.57 7.27
N PHE A 127 -10.94 10.38 6.87
CA PHE A 127 -11.61 10.24 5.59
C PHE A 127 -10.93 11.17 4.59
N ARG A 128 -10.69 10.67 3.38
CA ARG A 128 -10.07 11.43 2.29
C ARG A 128 -10.96 11.39 1.06
N ASP A 129 -10.81 12.39 0.19
CA ASP A 129 -11.43 12.38 -1.12
C ASP A 129 -10.70 11.34 -2.02
N PRO A 130 -11.39 10.32 -2.56
CA PRO A 130 -10.79 9.37 -3.49
C PRO A 130 -10.25 10.03 -4.77
N ASP A 131 -10.86 11.11 -5.25
CA ASP A 131 -10.46 11.80 -6.48
C ASP A 131 -9.14 12.57 -6.30
N GLU A 132 -8.82 12.99 -5.07
CA GLU A 132 -7.57 13.65 -4.72
C GLU A 132 -6.43 12.66 -4.40
N ALA A 133 -6.71 11.35 -4.31
CA ALA A 133 -5.75 10.36 -3.86
C ALA A 133 -4.66 10.01 -4.91
N GLY A 134 -4.88 10.33 -6.19
CA GLY A 134 -3.86 10.20 -7.24
C GLY A 134 -3.19 8.82 -7.33
N ASP A 135 -1.86 8.80 -7.27
CA ASP A 135 -1.06 7.55 -7.36
C ASP A 135 -1.01 6.70 -6.09
N MET A 136 -1.58 7.21 -5.00
CA MET A 136 -1.65 6.47 -3.75
C MET A 136 -2.82 5.49 -3.73
N LEU A 137 -3.83 5.68 -4.58
CA LEU A 137 -5.02 4.82 -4.66
C LEU A 137 -4.96 3.87 -5.87
N ILE A 138 -5.27 2.60 -5.61
CA ILE A 138 -5.47 1.54 -6.61
C ILE A 138 -6.88 1.00 -6.41
N CYS A 139 -7.76 1.17 -7.39
CA CYS A 139 -9.17 0.76 -7.31
C CYS A 139 -9.56 -0.20 -8.45
N LYS A 140 -10.68 -0.91 -8.26
CA LYS A 140 -11.35 -1.66 -9.32
C LYS A 140 -11.71 -0.71 -10.47
N LYS A 141 -11.69 -1.22 -11.69
CA LYS A 141 -12.05 -0.46 -12.89
C LYS A 141 -13.52 -0.01 -12.80
N GLY A 142 -13.80 1.24 -13.16
CA GLY A 142 -15.15 1.82 -13.16
C GLY A 142 -15.55 2.54 -11.87
N ILE A 143 -14.94 2.23 -10.72
CA ILE A 143 -15.35 2.77 -9.41
C ILE A 143 -15.27 4.31 -9.34
N LEU A 144 -14.20 4.91 -9.85
CA LEU A 144 -14.00 6.36 -9.82
C LEU A 144 -14.41 7.04 -11.14
N ASP A 145 -14.58 6.28 -12.21
CA ASP A 145 -14.97 6.82 -13.52
C ASP A 145 -16.47 7.14 -13.58
N GLU A 146 -17.29 6.46 -12.77
CA GLU A 146 -18.76 6.59 -12.73
C GLU A 146 -19.27 7.81 -11.93
N GLN A 147 -18.40 8.56 -11.25
CA GLN A 147 -18.78 9.75 -10.48
C GLN A 147 -18.82 11.06 -11.30
N LYS A 148 -18.57 10.98 -12.61
CA LYS A 148 -18.72 12.09 -13.56
C LYS A 148 -20.07 12.01 -14.29
N LEU A 149 -21.17 12.25 -13.59
CA LEU A 149 -22.50 12.45 -14.17
C LEU A 149 -23.12 13.77 -13.70
#